data_AF-A0A915XVH4-F1
#
_entry.id   AF-A0A915XVH4-F1
#
_cell.length_a   1.000
_cell.length_b   1.000
_cell.length_c   1.000
_cell.angle_alpha   90.00
_cell.angle_beta   90.00
_cell.angle_gamma   90.00
#
_symmetry.space_group_name_H-M   'P 1'
#
loop_
_entity.id
_entity.type
_entity.pdbx_description
1 polymer ?
#
loop_
_entity_poly.entity_id
_entity_poly.type
_entity_poly.pdbx_seq_one_letter_code
_entity_poly.pdbx_strand_id
1 'polypeptide(L)'
;MKPKRLLPLVGAAFFICLVPAVKAATFTVTTTADTVDANPGDSACADSSGNCSLRAAVMEANALGGSHTIVLQMGQTYTLSLDSTAGEEDTGAEDDLDITADIVIQGNGAIIERSTAVTCNLDSTAAAGEFRIFEVSSGASLTLQDLTVQNGCADGPIAPDHQSGGGIWNSGTLTLTNSTISGNSARQSGGGILNGGTATLTNSTISGNSAFLSGGGIRNGGTATITNSTISGNSASSGSGIYNYLFATLNASFVTVANNTGGSGIRNLALAPSVGTINIKNSIVAANPAGNCANDSGATFNSQGGNFASDNSCPGFTQSASLNLGPLANNGGPTQTHALGPGSAAIDAAADCAFVNPPGGTATTDQRGVSRPQGSQCDAGAFEAGADMQANAPSVPPSLGPGGSYSLAFSCTNNGPDAATNATCAVSVSAGAVSGVSCSPSVPVASLASGSTISCTSTFTAPGSQGGGDTPETGVTFTVTAGSATSDSNTTNNTATSGAIPIVDALNDAASFPAGTSGASFNVGSNDQYGSGSLPSSPALAFAVLGGTCSGASINASGVATFNVPAAGTCTVNYQVCVVSGCDTATLTVTAQQVEAIPTLQEWGMVVLTLLVASTAVLVLRRRMVMR
;
A
#
# COMPACT_ATOMS: atom_id res chain seq x y z
N MET A 1 94.18 -18.94 20.22
CA MET A 1 93.58 -17.59 20.11
C MET A 1 93.97 -16.99 18.76
N LYS A 2 93.02 -16.89 17.84
CA LYS A 2 93.05 -16.07 16.61
C LYS A 2 91.62 -15.55 16.42
N PRO A 3 91.39 -14.25 16.17
CA PRO A 3 90.05 -13.69 16.11
C PRO A 3 89.39 -14.04 14.75
N LYS A 4 88.17 -14.58 14.80
CA LYS A 4 87.32 -14.77 13.61
C LYS A 4 86.70 -13.43 13.21
N ARG A 5 86.80 -13.11 11.92
CA ARG A 5 86.20 -11.93 11.27
C ARG A 5 84.67 -11.97 11.37
N LEU A 6 84.04 -10.86 11.77
CA LEU A 6 82.61 -10.64 11.60
C LEU A 6 82.31 -10.45 10.11
N LEU A 7 81.33 -11.21 9.59
CA LEU A 7 80.62 -10.91 8.34
C LEU A 7 79.55 -9.85 8.63
N PRO A 8 79.30 -8.86 7.75
CA PRO A 8 78.17 -7.96 7.89
C PRO A 8 76.86 -8.68 7.55
N LEU A 9 75.88 -8.57 8.44
CA LEU A 9 74.51 -9.01 8.25
C LEU A 9 73.87 -8.09 7.19
N VAL A 10 73.59 -8.60 5.99
CA VAL A 10 72.78 -7.88 5.00
C VAL A 10 71.33 -7.95 5.49
N GLY A 11 70.82 -6.83 6.01
CA GLY A 11 69.41 -6.69 6.36
C GLY A 11 68.56 -6.78 5.09
N ALA A 12 67.75 -7.83 4.97
CA ALA A 12 66.68 -7.89 4.00
C ALA A 12 65.63 -6.83 4.39
N ALA A 13 65.60 -5.72 3.66
CA ALA A 13 64.51 -4.76 3.75
C ALA A 13 63.23 -5.45 3.25
N PHE A 14 62.36 -5.85 4.18
CA PHE A 14 60.97 -6.16 3.88
C PHE A 14 60.33 -4.86 3.39
N PHE A 15 60.26 -4.69 2.07
CA PHE A 15 59.35 -3.73 1.46
C PHE A 15 57.93 -4.23 1.76
N ILE A 16 57.35 -3.76 2.87
CA ILE A 16 55.90 -3.76 3.02
C ILE A 16 55.41 -2.82 1.93
N CYS A 17 54.97 -3.39 0.81
CA CYS A 17 54.17 -2.67 -0.16
C CYS A 17 52.88 -2.31 0.55
N LEU A 18 52.84 -1.12 1.18
CA LEU A 18 51.58 -0.49 1.55
C LEU A 18 50.88 -0.19 0.24
N VAL A 19 50.04 -1.12 -0.21
CA VAL A 19 49.06 -0.83 -1.25
C VAL A 19 48.18 0.30 -0.68
N PRO A 20 48.15 1.49 -1.30
CA PRO A 20 47.27 2.54 -0.82
C PRO A 20 45.83 1.99 -0.83
N ALA A 21 45.12 2.13 0.29
CA ALA A 21 43.72 1.74 0.35
C ALA A 21 42.96 2.48 -0.75
N VAL A 22 42.37 1.73 -1.68
CA VAL A 22 41.53 2.30 -2.74
C VAL A 22 40.36 3.00 -2.06
N LYS A 23 40.18 4.29 -2.39
CA LYS A 23 39.12 5.09 -1.81
C LYS A 23 37.78 4.58 -2.37
N ALA A 24 36.85 4.23 -1.50
CA ALA A 24 35.50 3.85 -1.90
C ALA A 24 34.88 4.94 -2.79
N ALA A 25 34.40 4.54 -3.96
CA ALA A 25 33.78 5.40 -4.96
C ALA A 25 32.29 5.12 -5.09
N THR A 26 31.54 6.13 -5.55
CA THR A 26 30.12 6.00 -5.86
C THR A 26 29.89 6.35 -7.33
N PHE A 27 29.45 5.38 -8.12
CA PHE A 27 29.09 5.55 -9.52
C PHE A 27 27.57 5.71 -9.63
N THR A 28 27.12 6.86 -10.15
CA THR A 28 25.70 7.09 -10.42
C THR A 28 25.44 6.79 -11.87
N VAL A 29 24.62 5.78 -12.15
CA VAL A 29 24.28 5.38 -13.51
C VAL A 29 23.38 6.45 -14.13
N THR A 30 23.76 6.96 -15.30
CA THR A 30 23.07 8.05 -16.00
C THR A 30 22.30 7.61 -17.23
N THR A 31 22.54 6.40 -17.72
CA THR A 31 21.85 5.82 -18.89
C THR A 31 21.45 4.36 -18.65
N THR A 32 20.36 3.93 -19.29
CA THR A 32 19.95 2.51 -19.35
C THR A 32 20.57 1.75 -20.52
N ALA A 33 21.30 2.44 -21.39
CA ALA A 33 22.03 1.81 -22.48
C ALA A 33 23.08 0.83 -21.93
N ASP A 34 23.21 -0.33 -22.57
CA ASP A 34 24.27 -1.28 -22.26
C ASP A 34 25.53 -0.93 -23.05
N THR A 35 26.42 -0.15 -22.44
CA THR A 35 27.67 0.34 -23.05
C THR A 35 28.85 0.06 -22.12
N VAL A 36 30.01 -0.24 -22.71
CA VAL A 36 31.26 -0.47 -21.96
C VAL A 36 31.86 0.83 -21.45
N ASP A 37 32.65 0.74 -20.38
CA ASP A 37 33.52 1.85 -19.97
C ASP A 37 34.64 2.05 -20.99
N ALA A 38 34.89 3.30 -21.37
CA ALA A 38 35.93 3.64 -22.35
C ALA A 38 37.35 3.49 -21.78
N ASN A 39 37.56 3.70 -20.48
CA ASN A 39 38.86 3.64 -19.81
C ASN A 39 38.77 3.07 -18.38
N PRO A 40 38.52 1.75 -18.20
CA PRO A 40 38.43 1.15 -16.87
C PRO A 40 39.64 1.46 -15.97
N GLY A 41 39.37 1.91 -14.75
CA GLY A 41 40.34 2.22 -13.69
C GLY A 41 40.76 3.69 -13.63
N ASP A 42 40.12 4.58 -14.40
CA ASP A 42 40.42 6.02 -14.42
C ASP A 42 39.64 6.84 -13.37
N SER A 43 38.86 6.15 -12.53
CA SER A 43 37.93 6.68 -11.52
C SER A 43 36.68 7.38 -12.08
N ALA A 44 36.35 7.18 -13.35
CA ALA A 44 35.15 7.75 -13.98
C ALA A 44 34.40 6.70 -14.81
N CYS A 45 33.23 6.28 -14.30
CA CYS A 45 32.30 5.49 -15.10
C CYS A 45 31.82 6.28 -16.32
N ALA A 46 32.36 5.99 -17.51
CA ALA A 46 32.03 6.73 -18.72
C ALA A 46 32.25 5.91 -20.01
N ASP A 47 31.18 5.78 -20.80
CA ASP A 47 31.28 5.31 -22.17
C ASP A 47 31.90 6.36 -23.11
N SER A 48 32.08 5.99 -24.39
CA SER A 48 32.64 6.91 -25.41
C SER A 48 31.87 8.22 -25.61
N SER A 49 30.62 8.31 -25.14
CA SER A 49 29.77 9.50 -25.18
C SER A 49 29.70 10.22 -23.83
N GLY A 50 30.41 9.75 -22.81
CA GLY A 50 30.44 10.30 -21.46
C GLY A 50 29.24 9.91 -20.58
N ASN A 51 28.47 8.89 -20.96
CA ASN A 51 27.38 8.37 -20.12
C ASN A 51 27.89 7.24 -19.24
N CYS A 52 27.37 7.12 -18.03
CA CYS A 52 27.64 6.01 -17.13
C CYS A 52 26.50 4.99 -17.25
N SER A 53 26.75 3.84 -17.87
CA SER A 53 25.84 2.69 -17.87
C SER A 53 26.06 1.81 -16.63
N LEU A 54 25.18 0.83 -16.41
CA LEU A 54 25.42 -0.20 -15.39
C LEU A 54 26.71 -0.99 -15.68
N ARG A 55 26.90 -1.43 -16.93
CA ARG A 55 28.10 -2.19 -17.32
C ARG A 55 29.37 -1.38 -17.12
N ALA A 56 29.41 -0.14 -17.59
CA ALA A 56 30.55 0.75 -17.39
C ALA A 56 30.86 0.94 -15.89
N ALA A 57 29.82 1.09 -15.05
CA ALA A 57 30.01 1.24 -13.61
C ALA A 57 30.61 -0.01 -12.95
N VAL A 58 30.22 -1.21 -13.40
CA VAL A 58 30.79 -2.48 -12.92
C VAL A 58 32.24 -2.62 -13.40
N MET A 59 32.51 -2.36 -14.68
CA MET A 59 33.86 -2.41 -15.24
C MET A 59 34.82 -1.47 -14.49
N GLU A 60 34.37 -0.25 -14.21
CA GLU A 60 35.15 0.74 -13.47
C GLU A 60 35.40 0.30 -12.01
N ALA A 61 34.37 -0.20 -11.32
CA ALA A 61 34.51 -0.70 -9.95
C ALA A 61 35.48 -1.90 -9.86
N ASN A 62 35.41 -2.83 -10.82
CA ASN A 62 36.31 -3.97 -10.90
C ASN A 62 37.76 -3.53 -11.14
N ALA A 63 37.99 -2.62 -12.08
CA ALA A 63 39.33 -2.14 -12.43
C ALA A 63 40.02 -1.37 -11.28
N LEU A 64 39.25 -0.64 -10.47
CA LEU A 64 39.78 0.03 -9.28
C LEU A 64 40.08 -0.95 -8.14
N GLY A 65 39.26 -1.98 -7.98
CA GLY A 65 39.33 -2.94 -6.87
C GLY A 65 38.98 -2.33 -5.51
N GLY A 66 38.69 -3.17 -4.51
CA GLY A 66 38.17 -2.70 -3.22
C GLY A 66 36.65 -2.52 -3.25
N SER A 67 36.11 -1.67 -2.37
CA SER A 67 34.66 -1.57 -2.13
C SER A 67 34.03 -0.32 -2.73
N HIS A 68 33.05 -0.51 -3.62
CA HIS A 68 32.41 0.54 -4.40
C HIS A 68 30.88 0.43 -4.35
N THR A 69 30.22 1.55 -4.62
CA THR A 69 28.76 1.64 -4.69
C THR A 69 28.32 2.09 -6.08
N ILE A 70 27.37 1.38 -6.66
CA ILE A 70 26.68 1.73 -7.90
C ILE A 70 25.24 2.11 -7.54
N VAL A 71 24.78 3.27 -7.99
CA VAL A 71 23.43 3.78 -7.73
C VAL A 71 22.64 3.81 -9.03
N LEU A 72 21.55 3.04 -9.07
CA LEU A 72 20.63 2.99 -10.19
C LEU A 72 19.55 4.06 -10.07
N GLN A 73 19.04 4.49 -11.22
CA GLN A 73 17.93 5.43 -11.30
C GLN A 73 16.63 4.73 -10.90
N MET A 74 15.79 5.45 -10.16
CA MET A 74 14.57 4.90 -9.58
C MET A 74 13.64 4.28 -10.64
N GLY A 75 13.30 3.01 -10.44
CA GLY A 75 12.33 2.27 -11.25
C GLY A 75 12.71 2.07 -12.72
N GLN A 76 13.98 2.28 -13.10
CA GLN A 76 14.44 2.08 -14.48
C GLN A 76 14.73 0.60 -14.78
N THR A 77 14.67 0.25 -16.07
CA THR A 77 15.08 -1.07 -16.57
C THR A 77 16.43 -0.96 -17.29
N TYR A 78 17.38 -1.78 -16.89
CA TYR A 78 18.71 -1.93 -17.45
C TYR A 78 18.79 -3.26 -18.19
N THR A 79 18.67 -3.19 -19.52
CA THR A 79 18.66 -4.37 -20.39
C THR A 79 20.07 -4.65 -20.92
N LEU A 80 20.69 -5.73 -20.46
CA LEU A 80 21.96 -6.24 -20.97
C LEU A 80 21.77 -6.86 -22.35
N SER A 81 22.55 -6.40 -23.33
CA SER A 81 22.36 -6.73 -24.74
C SER A 81 23.66 -6.91 -25.53
N LEU A 82 24.81 -6.51 -24.96
CA LEU A 82 26.12 -6.81 -25.53
C LEU A 82 26.40 -8.30 -25.34
N ASP A 83 26.46 -9.05 -26.43
CA ASP A 83 26.97 -10.42 -26.53
C ASP A 83 27.22 -10.67 -28.02
N SER A 84 28.39 -10.23 -28.48
CA SER A 84 28.71 -10.23 -29.91
C SER A 84 29.33 -11.55 -30.38
N THR A 85 29.74 -12.42 -29.44
CA THR A 85 30.33 -13.73 -29.70
C THR A 85 29.79 -14.80 -28.76
N ALA A 86 29.29 -15.90 -29.30
CA ALA A 86 28.83 -17.04 -28.52
C ALA A 86 29.93 -17.58 -27.59
N GLY A 87 29.65 -17.66 -26.30
CA GLY A 87 30.58 -18.06 -25.24
C GLY A 87 30.31 -17.31 -23.94
N GLU A 88 31.13 -17.56 -22.93
CA GLU A 88 31.22 -16.69 -21.75
C GLU A 88 32.56 -15.93 -21.85
N GLU A 89 32.55 -14.64 -21.54
CA GLU A 89 33.69 -13.76 -21.45
C GLU A 89 33.97 -13.35 -20.00
N ASP A 90 35.15 -13.67 -19.48
CA ASP A 90 35.50 -13.37 -18.08
C ASP A 90 35.97 -11.89 -17.85
N THR A 91 35.49 -10.92 -18.64
CA THR A 91 35.86 -9.49 -18.44
C THR A 91 34.68 -8.53 -18.25
N GLY A 92 33.44 -9.03 -18.35
CA GLY A 92 32.19 -8.27 -18.20
C GLY A 92 32.00 -7.15 -19.23
N ALA A 93 32.76 -7.17 -20.32
CA ALA A 93 32.66 -6.20 -21.42
C ALA A 93 31.54 -6.59 -22.39
N GLU A 94 31.26 -7.89 -22.49
CA GLU A 94 30.09 -8.44 -23.16
C GLU A 94 29.27 -9.26 -22.15
N ASP A 95 28.28 -10.02 -22.63
CA ASP A 95 27.47 -10.98 -21.87
C ASP A 95 27.06 -10.54 -20.45
N ASP A 96 27.40 -11.33 -19.43
CA ASP A 96 26.98 -11.08 -18.06
C ASP A 96 27.85 -10.01 -17.39
N LEU A 97 27.54 -9.69 -16.15
CA LEU A 97 28.30 -8.72 -15.37
C LEU A 97 29.18 -9.48 -14.38
N ASP A 98 30.46 -9.62 -14.74
CA ASP A 98 31.49 -10.14 -13.85
C ASP A 98 31.72 -9.22 -12.66
N ILE A 99 31.75 -9.81 -11.46
CA ILE A 99 32.03 -9.11 -10.21
C ILE A 99 33.33 -9.68 -9.64
N THR A 100 34.40 -8.91 -9.78
CA THR A 100 35.75 -9.25 -9.31
C THR A 100 36.21 -8.39 -8.13
N ALA A 101 35.44 -7.36 -7.77
CA ALA A 101 35.64 -6.48 -6.62
C ALA A 101 34.45 -6.52 -5.63
N ASP A 102 34.49 -5.71 -4.57
CA ASP A 102 33.39 -5.58 -3.62
C ASP A 102 32.40 -4.51 -4.11
N ILE A 103 31.25 -4.92 -4.62
CA ILE A 103 30.27 -4.03 -5.26
C ILE A 103 28.94 -4.04 -4.52
N VAL A 104 28.45 -2.85 -4.19
CA VAL A 104 27.09 -2.61 -3.70
C VAL A 104 26.26 -1.93 -4.78
N ILE A 105 25.21 -2.58 -5.26
CA ILE A 105 24.24 -2.00 -6.20
C ILE A 105 22.99 -1.57 -5.43
N GLN A 106 22.78 -0.26 -5.35
CA GLN A 106 21.55 0.35 -4.85
C GLN A 106 20.54 0.47 -5.99
N GLY A 107 19.53 -0.38 -5.93
CA GLY A 107 18.58 -0.60 -7.00
C GLY A 107 17.49 0.45 -7.16
N ASN A 108 17.01 1.03 -6.06
CA ASN A 108 15.91 2.01 -6.09
C ASN A 108 14.67 1.53 -6.88
N GLY A 109 14.33 0.25 -6.78
CA GLY A 109 13.24 -0.41 -7.51
C GLY A 109 13.55 -0.73 -8.97
N ALA A 110 14.80 -0.63 -9.41
CA ALA A 110 15.19 -0.93 -10.79
C ALA A 110 15.08 -2.41 -11.15
N ILE A 111 15.04 -2.68 -12.46
CA ILE A 111 15.10 -4.02 -13.05
C ILE A 111 16.39 -4.15 -13.82
N ILE A 112 17.14 -5.23 -13.61
CA ILE A 112 18.29 -5.64 -14.40
C ILE A 112 17.90 -6.91 -15.13
N GLU A 113 18.00 -6.91 -16.46
CA GLU A 113 17.55 -8.04 -17.25
C GLU A 113 18.41 -8.30 -18.48
N ARG A 114 18.40 -9.55 -18.94
CA ARG A 114 18.92 -9.92 -20.26
C ARG A 114 17.93 -9.49 -21.34
N SER A 115 18.45 -9.04 -22.48
CA SER A 115 17.66 -8.71 -23.65
C SER A 115 16.85 -9.90 -24.16
N THR A 116 15.53 -9.72 -24.27
CA THR A 116 14.62 -10.72 -24.84
C THR A 116 14.60 -10.72 -26.37
N ALA A 117 15.35 -9.81 -27.02
CA ALA A 117 15.55 -9.82 -28.47
C ALA A 117 16.27 -11.08 -28.95
N VAL A 118 16.93 -11.80 -28.03
CA VAL A 118 17.58 -13.07 -28.30
C VAL A 118 16.90 -14.20 -27.54
N THR A 119 16.64 -15.29 -28.24
CA THR A 119 15.94 -16.46 -27.71
C THR A 119 16.82 -17.20 -26.70
N CYS A 120 16.25 -17.55 -25.55
CA CYS A 120 16.81 -18.53 -24.64
C CYS A 120 16.12 -19.88 -24.92
N ASN A 121 16.81 -20.81 -25.58
CA ASN A 121 16.20 -22.07 -26.03
C ASN A 121 16.62 -23.31 -25.20
N LEU A 122 17.68 -23.18 -24.38
CA LEU A 122 18.23 -24.23 -23.52
C LEU A 122 18.59 -25.52 -24.28
N ASP A 123 19.12 -25.41 -25.50
CA ASP A 123 19.49 -26.52 -26.37
C ASP A 123 20.95 -27.01 -26.21
N SER A 124 21.77 -26.36 -25.37
CA SER A 124 23.23 -26.55 -25.22
C SER A 124 24.09 -26.35 -26.44
N THR A 125 23.60 -25.55 -27.35
CA THR A 125 24.48 -24.78 -28.19
C THR A 125 24.74 -23.45 -27.48
N ALA A 126 25.96 -22.94 -27.56
CA ALA A 126 26.17 -21.54 -27.17
C ALA A 126 25.61 -20.70 -28.32
N ALA A 127 24.57 -19.91 -28.04
CA ALA A 127 24.15 -18.83 -28.90
C ALA A 127 24.49 -17.49 -28.25
N ALA A 128 24.83 -16.51 -29.09
CA ALA A 128 24.82 -15.12 -28.64
C ALA A 128 23.44 -14.82 -28.04
N GLY A 129 23.42 -14.07 -26.94
CA GLY A 129 22.27 -13.76 -26.12
C GLY A 129 21.90 -14.81 -25.09
N GLU A 130 22.59 -15.93 -24.94
CA GLU A 130 22.29 -16.95 -23.92
C GLU A 130 23.29 -16.90 -22.76
N PHE A 131 23.19 -15.83 -21.95
CA PHE A 131 24.06 -15.60 -20.80
C PHE A 131 23.29 -15.32 -19.50
N ARG A 132 23.98 -15.47 -18.36
CA ARG A 132 23.48 -15.14 -17.02
C ARG A 132 23.40 -13.62 -16.81
N ILE A 133 23.04 -13.11 -15.62
CA ILE A 133 23.09 -11.64 -15.38
C ILE A 133 24.34 -11.25 -14.61
N PHE A 134 24.71 -12.04 -13.60
CA PHE A 134 25.87 -11.79 -12.77
C PHE A 134 26.67 -13.05 -12.51
N GLU A 135 27.99 -12.91 -12.59
CA GLU A 135 28.96 -13.84 -12.03
C GLU A 135 29.74 -13.18 -10.90
N VAL A 136 29.76 -13.80 -9.72
CA VAL A 136 30.53 -13.30 -8.57
C VAL A 136 31.74 -14.20 -8.36
N SER A 137 32.91 -13.69 -8.71
CA SER A 137 34.16 -14.45 -8.62
C SER A 137 34.56 -14.77 -7.18
N SER A 138 35.37 -15.80 -7.00
CA SER A 138 35.93 -16.15 -5.69
C SER A 138 36.73 -14.98 -5.09
N GLY A 139 36.38 -14.56 -3.88
CA GLY A 139 37.03 -13.45 -3.18
C GLY A 139 36.39 -12.08 -3.41
N ALA A 140 35.44 -11.97 -4.34
CA ALA A 140 34.64 -10.78 -4.57
C ALA A 140 33.33 -10.81 -3.75
N SER A 141 32.67 -9.65 -3.65
CA SER A 141 31.35 -9.56 -3.04
C SER A 141 30.37 -8.72 -3.85
N LEU A 142 29.14 -9.20 -3.98
CA LEU A 142 28.03 -8.50 -4.59
C LEU A 142 26.92 -8.31 -3.58
N THR A 143 26.52 -7.06 -3.34
CA THR A 143 25.32 -6.70 -2.57
C THR A 143 24.30 -6.06 -3.50
N LEU A 144 23.13 -6.68 -3.65
CA LEU A 144 21.99 -6.13 -4.39
C LEU A 144 20.91 -5.68 -3.39
N GLN A 145 20.43 -4.44 -3.54
CA GLN A 145 19.43 -3.84 -2.67
C GLN A 145 18.30 -3.24 -3.49
N ASP A 146 17.05 -3.56 -3.16
CA ASP A 146 15.84 -2.94 -3.73
C ASP A 146 15.81 -2.99 -5.27
N LEU A 147 15.98 -4.18 -5.87
CA LEU A 147 15.93 -4.37 -7.33
C LEU A 147 15.42 -5.74 -7.73
N THR A 148 15.15 -5.89 -9.03
CA THR A 148 14.82 -7.18 -9.66
C THR A 148 15.92 -7.62 -10.62
N VAL A 149 16.31 -8.89 -10.57
CA VAL A 149 17.16 -9.56 -11.58
C VAL A 149 16.31 -10.59 -12.31
N GLN A 150 16.20 -10.45 -13.63
CA GLN A 150 15.32 -11.31 -14.42
C GLN A 150 15.82 -11.68 -15.82
N ASN A 151 15.17 -12.69 -16.39
CA ASN A 151 15.33 -13.13 -17.78
C ASN A 151 16.73 -13.65 -18.16
N GLY A 152 17.61 -13.85 -17.18
CA GLY A 152 18.91 -14.48 -17.42
C GLY A 152 18.79 -15.93 -17.90
N CYS A 153 19.74 -16.37 -18.70
CA CYS A 153 19.72 -17.63 -19.42
C CYS A 153 21.11 -18.28 -19.42
N ALA A 154 21.36 -19.26 -18.55
CA ALA A 154 22.63 -19.99 -18.58
C ALA A 154 22.49 -21.22 -19.50
N ASP A 155 22.99 -21.10 -20.73
CA ASP A 155 23.12 -22.20 -21.69
C ASP A 155 24.52 -22.25 -22.30
N GLY A 156 25.07 -23.45 -22.54
CA GLY A 156 26.38 -23.55 -23.15
C GLY A 156 26.95 -24.97 -23.31
N PRO A 157 27.94 -25.15 -24.21
CA PRO A 157 28.53 -26.45 -24.50
C PRO A 157 29.55 -26.84 -23.43
N ILE A 158 29.10 -27.61 -22.45
CA ILE A 158 29.89 -28.63 -21.73
C ILE A 158 31.17 -28.14 -21.01
N ALA A 159 31.18 -26.90 -20.51
CA ALA A 159 31.85 -26.60 -19.24
C ALA A 159 30.79 -26.69 -18.11
N PRO A 160 31.07 -27.32 -16.96
CA PRO A 160 30.07 -27.67 -15.93
C PRO A 160 29.46 -26.46 -15.22
N ASP A 161 29.94 -25.28 -15.54
CA ASP A 161 29.87 -24.06 -14.77
C ASP A 161 29.06 -23.04 -15.61
N HIS A 162 29.26 -22.98 -16.93
CA HIS A 162 28.50 -22.11 -17.86
C HIS A 162 26.99 -22.43 -18.00
N GLN A 163 26.52 -23.60 -17.54
CA GLN A 163 25.11 -24.04 -17.68
C GLN A 163 24.27 -23.81 -16.41
N SER A 164 24.80 -23.08 -15.44
CA SER A 164 24.18 -22.90 -14.13
C SER A 164 24.14 -21.43 -13.70
N GLY A 165 23.25 -21.10 -12.77
CA GLY A 165 23.14 -19.74 -12.25
C GLY A 165 22.53 -18.77 -13.28
N GLY A 166 21.36 -19.13 -13.82
CA GLY A 166 20.72 -18.39 -14.91
C GLY A 166 20.54 -16.90 -14.61
N GLY A 167 20.18 -16.54 -13.38
CA GLY A 167 20.23 -15.16 -12.92
C GLY A 167 21.62 -14.82 -12.38
N ILE A 168 22.05 -15.55 -11.36
CA ILE A 168 23.30 -15.27 -10.63
C ILE A 168 24.06 -16.57 -10.41
N TRP A 169 25.36 -16.56 -10.70
CA TRP A 169 26.30 -17.53 -10.18
C TRP A 169 27.23 -16.87 -9.18
N ASN A 170 27.17 -17.33 -7.92
CA ASN A 170 28.04 -16.86 -6.86
C ASN A 170 29.11 -17.89 -6.46
N SER A 171 30.37 -17.58 -6.73
CA SER A 171 31.56 -18.25 -6.18
C SER A 171 32.23 -17.46 -5.06
N GLY A 172 31.86 -16.18 -4.88
CA GLY A 172 32.29 -15.28 -3.81
C GLY A 172 31.24 -15.11 -2.70
N THR A 173 30.92 -13.85 -2.38
CA THR A 173 29.89 -13.49 -1.40
C THR A 173 28.73 -12.75 -2.05
N LEU A 174 27.51 -13.27 -1.93
CA LEU A 174 26.30 -12.64 -2.41
C LEU A 174 25.42 -12.19 -1.24
N THR A 175 24.98 -10.94 -1.25
CA THR A 175 23.94 -10.42 -0.35
C THR A 175 22.78 -9.88 -1.16
N LEU A 176 21.57 -10.39 -0.90
CA LEU A 176 20.31 -9.88 -1.47
C LEU A 176 19.46 -9.32 -0.33
N THR A 177 19.07 -8.05 -0.45
CA THR A 177 18.19 -7.39 0.52
C THR A 177 17.05 -6.71 -0.23
N ASN A 178 15.80 -7.04 0.13
CA ASN A 178 14.62 -6.43 -0.50
C ASN A 178 14.59 -6.58 -2.03
N SER A 179 15.23 -7.63 -2.56
CA SER A 179 15.39 -7.86 -4.00
C SER A 179 14.61 -9.07 -4.49
N THR A 180 14.26 -9.05 -5.77
CA THR A 180 13.59 -10.16 -6.47
C THR A 180 14.52 -10.80 -7.49
N ILE A 181 14.61 -12.14 -7.51
CA ILE A 181 15.26 -12.90 -8.59
C ILE A 181 14.17 -13.72 -9.28
N SER A 182 13.84 -13.39 -10.53
CA SER A 182 12.68 -13.99 -11.18
C SER A 182 12.78 -14.26 -12.67
N GLY A 183 12.10 -15.29 -13.15
CA GLY A 183 12.03 -15.58 -14.59
C GLY A 183 13.38 -15.94 -15.20
N ASN A 184 14.36 -16.34 -14.40
CA ASN A 184 15.67 -16.76 -14.89
C ASN A 184 15.67 -18.26 -15.17
N SER A 185 16.51 -18.69 -16.10
CA SER A 185 16.55 -20.07 -16.55
C SER A 185 17.98 -20.59 -16.71
N ALA A 186 18.20 -21.84 -16.34
CA ALA A 186 19.49 -22.50 -16.48
C ALA A 186 19.31 -23.90 -17.04
N ARG A 187 20.20 -24.30 -17.94
CA ARG A 187 20.12 -25.63 -18.52
C ARG A 187 20.43 -26.75 -17.54
N GLN A 188 21.30 -26.52 -16.55
CA GLN A 188 21.58 -27.52 -15.54
C GLN A 188 20.92 -27.18 -14.21
N SER A 189 21.45 -26.21 -13.47
CA SER A 189 21.06 -26.00 -12.08
C SER A 189 21.11 -24.54 -11.65
N GLY A 190 20.33 -24.18 -10.64
CA GLY A 190 20.30 -22.81 -10.13
C GLY A 190 19.70 -21.86 -11.17
N GLY A 191 18.44 -22.09 -11.55
CA GLY A 191 17.75 -21.24 -12.54
C GLY A 191 17.79 -19.78 -12.12
N GLY A 192 17.45 -19.50 -10.87
CA GLY A 192 17.66 -18.19 -10.25
C GLY A 192 19.10 -18.00 -9.80
N ILE A 193 19.53 -18.80 -8.82
CA ILE A 193 20.84 -18.67 -8.17
C ILE A 193 21.56 -20.02 -8.12
N LEU A 194 22.80 -20.04 -8.58
CA LEU A 194 23.80 -21.03 -8.21
C LEU A 194 24.72 -20.43 -7.13
N ASN A 195 24.76 -21.02 -5.94
CA ASN A 195 25.65 -20.58 -4.87
C ASN A 195 26.75 -21.61 -4.60
N GLY A 196 27.95 -21.39 -5.11
CA GLY A 196 29.18 -22.11 -4.74
C GLY A 196 29.91 -21.50 -3.54
N GLY A 197 29.71 -20.20 -3.27
CA GLY A 197 30.31 -19.46 -2.16
C GLY A 197 29.37 -19.26 -0.96
N THR A 198 29.28 -18.02 -0.47
CA THR A 198 28.39 -17.62 0.63
C THR A 198 27.26 -16.73 0.10
N ALA A 199 26.01 -17.06 0.43
CA ALA A 199 24.84 -16.24 0.08
C ALA A 199 24.04 -15.86 1.34
N THR A 200 23.62 -14.59 1.43
CA THR A 200 22.69 -14.08 2.43
C THR A 200 21.50 -13.43 1.75
N LEU A 201 20.29 -13.93 2.03
CA LEU A 201 19.04 -13.43 1.45
C LEU A 201 18.14 -12.91 2.58
N THR A 202 17.75 -11.65 2.52
CA THR A 202 16.88 -11.00 3.53
C THR A 202 15.76 -10.26 2.85
N ASN A 203 14.52 -10.50 3.29
CA ASN A 203 13.33 -9.81 2.76
C ASN A 203 13.22 -9.92 1.23
N SER A 204 13.64 -11.05 0.66
CA SER A 204 13.77 -11.24 -0.78
C SER A 204 12.78 -12.25 -1.32
N THR A 205 12.57 -12.19 -2.64
CA THR A 205 11.69 -13.13 -3.35
C THR A 205 12.43 -13.81 -4.49
N ILE A 206 12.45 -15.14 -4.50
CA ILE A 206 13.01 -15.96 -5.58
C ILE A 206 11.86 -16.69 -6.26
N SER A 207 11.48 -16.27 -7.47
CA SER A 207 10.24 -16.77 -8.06
C SER A 207 10.21 -16.97 -9.56
N GLY A 208 9.49 -17.99 -10.02
CA GLY A 208 9.31 -18.23 -11.46
C GLY A 208 10.60 -18.58 -12.20
N ASN A 209 11.64 -19.02 -11.48
CA ASN A 209 12.90 -19.44 -12.10
C ASN A 209 12.85 -20.93 -12.46
N SER A 210 13.58 -21.33 -13.50
CA SER A 210 13.56 -22.70 -13.99
C SER A 210 14.95 -23.29 -14.22
N ALA A 211 15.11 -24.57 -13.90
CA ALA A 211 16.30 -25.33 -14.25
C ALA A 211 15.91 -26.74 -14.69
N PHE A 212 16.64 -27.35 -15.63
CA PHE A 212 16.30 -28.70 -16.06
C PHE A 212 16.55 -29.74 -14.95
N LEU A 213 17.68 -29.66 -14.25
CA LEU A 213 18.09 -30.68 -13.27
C LEU A 213 17.70 -30.32 -11.84
N SER A 214 18.29 -29.26 -11.28
CA SER A 214 18.17 -29.02 -9.84
C SER A 214 18.19 -27.56 -9.42
N GLY A 215 17.43 -27.21 -8.38
CA GLY A 215 17.41 -25.85 -7.85
C GLY A 215 16.86 -24.87 -8.87
N GLY A 216 15.58 -24.97 -9.22
CA GLY A 216 14.94 -24.01 -10.12
C GLY A 216 15.08 -22.59 -9.58
N GLY A 217 14.80 -22.41 -8.28
CA GLY A 217 15.09 -21.19 -7.54
C GLY A 217 16.57 -21.11 -7.17
N ILE A 218 17.00 -21.94 -6.22
CA ILE A 218 18.36 -21.91 -5.66
C ILE A 218 18.98 -23.30 -5.70
N ARG A 219 20.18 -23.40 -6.28
CA ARG A 219 21.08 -24.55 -6.07
C ARG A 219 22.25 -24.13 -5.18
N ASN A 220 22.25 -24.61 -3.94
CA ASN A 220 23.27 -24.30 -2.95
C ASN A 220 24.33 -25.40 -2.90
N GLY A 221 25.56 -25.07 -3.27
CA GLY A 221 26.77 -25.88 -3.10
C GLY A 221 27.70 -25.40 -1.99
N GLY A 222 27.50 -24.17 -1.48
CA GLY A 222 28.26 -23.57 -0.38
C GLY A 222 27.41 -23.32 0.87
N THR A 223 27.49 -22.11 1.43
CA THR A 223 26.68 -21.71 2.60
C THR A 223 25.62 -20.69 2.19
N ALA A 224 24.35 -20.94 2.53
CA ALA A 224 23.27 -20.00 2.33
C ALA A 224 22.57 -19.69 3.67
N THR A 225 22.35 -18.40 3.96
CA THR A 225 21.48 -17.94 5.04
C THR A 225 20.30 -17.19 4.43
N ILE A 226 19.09 -17.63 4.74
CA ILE A 226 17.86 -17.08 4.17
C ILE A 226 16.93 -16.68 5.32
N THR A 227 16.55 -15.40 5.36
CA THR A 227 15.69 -14.84 6.40
C THR A 227 14.56 -14.02 5.81
N ASN A 228 13.35 -14.14 6.37
CA ASN A 228 12.17 -13.35 5.95
C ASN A 228 11.96 -13.38 4.43
N SER A 229 12.19 -14.53 3.78
CA SER A 229 12.26 -14.61 2.32
C SER A 229 11.24 -15.59 1.74
N THR A 230 10.79 -15.33 0.52
CA THR A 230 9.78 -16.12 -0.18
C THR A 230 10.42 -16.80 -1.38
N ILE A 231 10.32 -18.13 -1.49
CA ILE A 231 10.79 -18.92 -2.63
C ILE A 231 9.59 -19.61 -3.24
N SER A 232 9.13 -19.14 -4.40
CA SER A 232 7.83 -19.56 -4.92
C SER A 232 7.73 -19.70 -6.43
N GLY A 233 6.98 -20.70 -6.89
CA GLY A 233 6.72 -20.86 -8.33
C GLY A 233 7.94 -21.22 -9.16
N ASN A 234 9.00 -21.76 -8.56
CA ASN A 234 10.19 -22.20 -9.29
C ASN A 234 10.03 -23.64 -9.79
N SER A 235 10.77 -24.02 -10.83
CA SER A 235 10.65 -25.35 -11.47
C SER A 235 12.00 -26.01 -11.70
N ALA A 236 12.14 -27.27 -11.26
CA ALA A 236 13.25 -28.14 -11.66
C ALA A 236 12.93 -29.61 -11.37
N SER A 237 13.67 -30.55 -11.96
CA SER A 237 13.47 -31.99 -11.70
C SER A 237 13.74 -32.41 -10.25
N SER A 238 14.55 -31.66 -9.50
CA SER A 238 14.87 -31.95 -8.10
C SER A 238 15.13 -30.68 -7.28
N GLY A 239 14.53 -30.57 -6.09
CA GLY A 239 14.69 -29.38 -5.23
C GLY A 239 14.29 -28.11 -5.98
N SER A 240 13.06 -28.07 -6.48
CA SER A 240 12.56 -27.06 -7.41
C SER A 240 12.65 -25.64 -6.83
N GLY A 241 12.32 -25.47 -5.55
CA GLY A 241 12.60 -24.24 -4.82
C GLY A 241 14.07 -24.15 -4.43
N ILE A 242 14.52 -25.06 -3.57
CA ILE A 242 15.88 -25.09 -3.04
C ILE A 242 16.46 -26.51 -3.14
N TYR A 243 17.64 -26.61 -3.73
CA TYR A 243 18.44 -27.82 -3.78
C TYR A 243 19.76 -27.61 -3.02
N ASN A 244 19.87 -28.21 -1.83
CA ASN A 244 21.06 -28.19 -1.00
C ASN A 244 21.96 -29.38 -1.36
N TYR A 245 23.13 -29.10 -1.93
CA TYR A 245 23.98 -30.08 -2.58
C TYR A 245 25.18 -30.49 -1.71
N LEU A 246 25.27 -31.78 -1.38
CA LEU A 246 26.44 -32.39 -0.73
C LEU A 246 26.90 -31.61 0.49
N PHE A 247 28.11 -31.07 0.55
CA PHE A 247 28.67 -30.38 1.73
C PHE A 247 28.00 -29.05 2.08
N ALA A 248 26.97 -28.65 1.33
CA ALA A 248 26.31 -27.38 1.49
C ALA A 248 25.56 -27.25 2.83
N THR A 249 25.58 -26.04 3.37
CA THR A 249 24.83 -25.66 4.57
C THR A 249 23.77 -24.62 4.21
N LEU A 250 22.52 -24.91 4.57
CA LEU A 250 21.41 -23.98 4.49
C LEU A 250 20.93 -23.61 5.89
N ASN A 251 20.89 -22.32 6.21
CA ASN A 251 20.27 -21.79 7.41
C ASN A 251 19.05 -20.97 7.00
N ALA A 252 17.85 -21.36 7.43
CA ALA A 252 16.61 -20.71 7.05
C ALA A 252 15.79 -20.30 8.28
N SER A 253 15.28 -19.07 8.30
CA SER A 253 14.37 -18.59 9.36
C SER A 253 13.31 -17.67 8.79
N PHE A 254 12.04 -17.87 9.15
CA PHE A 254 10.94 -17.07 8.59
C PHE A 254 10.92 -17.13 7.05
N VAL A 255 11.08 -18.32 6.50
CA VAL A 255 11.09 -18.55 5.04
C VAL A 255 9.80 -19.22 4.63
N THR A 256 9.21 -18.78 3.51
CA THR A 256 8.08 -19.47 2.87
C THR A 256 8.53 -20.08 1.55
N VAL A 257 8.54 -21.41 1.45
CA VAL A 257 8.84 -22.16 0.23
C VAL A 257 7.56 -22.80 -0.31
N ALA A 258 6.99 -22.23 -1.37
CA ALA A 258 5.66 -22.66 -1.83
C ALA A 258 5.49 -22.77 -3.35
N ASN A 259 4.56 -23.61 -3.80
CA ASN A 259 4.17 -23.69 -5.21
C ASN A 259 5.32 -23.98 -6.20
N ASN A 260 6.41 -24.61 -5.75
CA ASN A 260 7.50 -25.01 -6.64
C ASN A 260 7.18 -26.38 -7.28
N THR A 261 7.54 -26.55 -8.56
CA THR A 261 7.06 -27.64 -9.43
C THR A 261 8.19 -28.47 -10.06
N GLY A 262 7.85 -29.64 -10.61
CA GLY A 262 8.81 -30.61 -11.16
C GLY A 262 9.37 -31.56 -10.09
N GLY A 263 10.03 -31.01 -9.07
CA GLY A 263 10.64 -31.73 -7.95
C GLY A 263 10.20 -31.17 -6.60
N SER A 264 10.70 -31.74 -5.50
CA SER A 264 10.32 -31.30 -4.16
C SER A 264 10.65 -29.83 -3.91
N GLY A 265 9.89 -29.14 -3.04
CA GLY A 265 10.14 -27.74 -2.70
C GLY A 265 11.57 -27.52 -2.18
N ILE A 266 11.98 -28.36 -1.22
CA ILE A 266 13.35 -28.43 -0.70
C ILE A 266 13.90 -29.84 -0.94
N ARG A 267 15.14 -29.95 -1.41
CA ARG A 267 15.89 -31.22 -1.48
C ARG A 267 17.21 -31.06 -0.74
N ASN A 268 17.54 -32.01 0.12
CA ASN A 268 18.85 -32.11 0.77
C ASN A 268 19.55 -33.38 0.29
N LEU A 269 20.59 -33.21 -0.53
CA LEU A 269 21.34 -34.32 -1.10
C LEU A 269 22.46 -34.75 -0.15
N ALA A 270 22.63 -36.07 0.02
CA ALA A 270 23.82 -36.66 0.61
C ALA A 270 24.37 -37.78 -0.29
N LEU A 271 25.69 -37.79 -0.46
CA LEU A 271 26.44 -38.90 -1.07
C LEU A 271 27.67 -39.13 -0.19
N ALA A 272 27.62 -40.17 0.64
CA ALA A 272 28.67 -40.45 1.63
C ALA A 272 30.08 -40.43 0.99
N PRO A 273 31.06 -39.76 1.63
CA PRO A 273 31.03 -39.17 2.97
C PRO A 273 30.43 -37.76 3.05
N SER A 274 29.98 -37.19 1.94
CA SER A 274 29.49 -35.81 1.83
C SER A 274 28.04 -35.70 2.27
N VAL A 275 27.78 -34.82 3.24
CA VAL A 275 26.45 -34.68 3.87
C VAL A 275 25.96 -33.23 3.87
N GLY A 276 24.76 -33.02 3.32
CA GLY A 276 24.09 -31.72 3.32
C GLY A 276 23.48 -31.44 4.66
N THR A 277 23.62 -30.19 5.11
CA THR A 277 23.05 -29.72 6.37
C THR A 277 22.01 -28.65 6.11
N ILE A 278 20.79 -28.90 6.56
CA ILE A 278 19.73 -27.90 6.63
C ILE A 278 19.44 -27.61 8.10
N ASN A 279 19.48 -26.34 8.47
CA ASN A 279 19.01 -25.82 9.75
C ASN A 279 17.85 -24.86 9.47
N ILE A 280 16.67 -25.15 9.99
CA ILE A 280 15.47 -24.38 9.66
C ILE A 280 14.59 -24.13 10.90
N LYS A 281 14.05 -22.93 11.01
CA LYS A 281 13.19 -22.50 12.13
C LYS A 281 12.08 -21.57 11.63
N ASN A 282 10.94 -21.56 12.32
CA ASN A 282 9.87 -20.59 12.11
C ASN A 282 9.47 -20.42 10.63
N SER A 283 9.48 -21.50 9.83
CA SER A 283 9.35 -21.45 8.36
C SER A 283 8.20 -22.31 7.85
N ILE A 284 7.71 -22.00 6.65
CA ILE A 284 6.63 -22.73 5.97
C ILE A 284 7.17 -23.37 4.69
N VAL A 285 6.85 -24.66 4.47
CA VAL A 285 7.06 -25.33 3.18
C VAL A 285 5.74 -25.97 2.75
N ALA A 286 5.09 -25.44 1.72
CA ALA A 286 3.70 -25.82 1.41
C ALA A 286 3.40 -25.85 -0.09
N ALA A 287 2.39 -26.63 -0.48
CA ALA A 287 1.86 -26.64 -1.84
C ALA A 287 2.89 -26.92 -2.95
N ASN A 288 3.95 -27.69 -2.66
CA ASN A 288 4.89 -28.16 -3.68
C ASN A 288 4.40 -29.53 -4.20
N PRO A 289 3.90 -29.67 -5.44
CA PRO A 289 3.13 -30.85 -5.85
C PRO A 289 3.90 -32.18 -5.84
N ALA A 290 5.22 -32.14 -6.04
CA ALA A 290 6.09 -33.32 -5.99
C ALA A 290 6.59 -33.64 -4.56
N GLY A 291 6.07 -32.95 -3.54
CA GLY A 291 6.43 -33.05 -2.14
C GLY A 291 7.12 -31.79 -1.60
N ASN A 292 6.90 -31.45 -0.33
CA ASN A 292 7.51 -30.27 0.28
C ASN A 292 9.02 -30.43 0.50
N CYS A 293 9.45 -31.55 1.06
CA CYS A 293 10.85 -31.85 1.34
C CYS A 293 11.24 -33.23 0.83
N ALA A 294 12.49 -33.38 0.44
CA ALA A 294 13.13 -34.67 0.22
C ALA A 294 14.53 -34.63 0.85
N ASN A 295 14.77 -35.45 1.87
CA ASN A 295 16.04 -35.53 2.57
C ASN A 295 16.65 -36.91 2.36
N ASP A 296 17.81 -36.96 1.71
CA ASP A 296 18.48 -38.22 1.42
C ASP A 296 18.99 -38.88 2.70
N SER A 297 19.13 -40.21 2.67
CA SER A 297 19.71 -40.96 3.78
C SER A 297 21.14 -40.49 4.07
N GLY A 298 21.41 -40.12 5.32
CA GLY A 298 22.69 -39.55 5.75
C GLY A 298 22.78 -38.03 5.67
N ALA A 299 21.83 -37.34 5.00
CA ALA A 299 21.76 -35.89 5.04
C ALA A 299 21.19 -35.40 6.38
N THR A 300 21.71 -34.29 6.89
CA THR A 300 21.31 -33.70 8.19
C THR A 300 20.19 -32.69 7.99
N PHE A 301 19.08 -32.88 8.70
CA PHE A 301 17.94 -31.97 8.68
C PHE A 301 17.53 -31.60 10.10
N ASN A 302 17.91 -30.38 10.51
CA ASN A 302 17.71 -29.85 11.85
C ASN A 302 16.53 -28.87 11.86
N SER A 303 15.34 -29.37 12.22
CA SER A 303 14.19 -28.52 12.54
C SER A 303 14.33 -27.98 13.96
N GLN A 304 14.40 -26.65 14.11
CA GLN A 304 14.59 -25.98 15.41
C GLN A 304 13.29 -25.39 15.99
N GLY A 305 12.13 -25.89 15.55
CA GLY A 305 10.81 -25.48 16.02
C GLY A 305 10.13 -24.40 15.17
N GLY A 306 8.82 -24.22 15.37
CA GLY A 306 7.99 -23.24 14.65
C GLY A 306 7.84 -23.50 13.15
N ASN A 307 8.20 -24.69 12.66
CA ASN A 307 8.16 -25.03 11.24
C ASN A 307 6.88 -25.75 10.86
N PHE A 308 6.31 -25.38 9.71
CA PHE A 308 5.04 -25.93 9.22
C PHE A 308 5.15 -26.45 7.79
N ALA A 309 4.50 -27.58 7.52
CA ALA A 309 4.40 -28.14 6.18
C ALA A 309 2.99 -28.57 5.82
N SER A 310 2.63 -28.48 4.53
CA SER A 310 1.34 -28.95 4.03
C SER A 310 1.26 -30.48 3.83
N ASP A 311 2.38 -31.17 4.00
CA ASP A 311 2.51 -32.64 3.94
C ASP A 311 3.46 -33.13 5.04
N ASN A 312 3.74 -34.44 5.08
CA ASN A 312 4.61 -35.05 6.10
C ASN A 312 6.05 -35.29 5.63
N SER A 313 6.45 -34.71 4.49
CA SER A 313 7.74 -35.00 3.86
C SER A 313 8.91 -34.27 4.52
N CYS A 314 8.65 -33.19 5.26
CA CYS A 314 9.65 -32.39 5.97
C CYS A 314 9.93 -32.94 7.38
N PRO A 315 11.16 -33.42 7.67
CA PRO A 315 11.49 -33.96 8.98
C PRO A 315 11.34 -32.93 10.11
N GLY A 316 10.57 -33.28 11.15
CA GLY A 316 10.40 -32.44 12.35
C GLY A 316 9.55 -31.19 12.15
N PHE A 317 8.75 -31.12 11.07
CA PHE A 317 7.79 -30.04 10.84
C PHE A 317 6.42 -30.41 11.39
N THR A 318 5.66 -29.41 11.85
CA THR A 318 4.24 -29.57 12.16
C THR A 318 3.45 -29.64 10.85
N GLN A 319 2.78 -30.76 10.61
CA GLN A 319 1.91 -30.90 9.43
C GLN A 319 0.59 -30.17 9.67
N SER A 320 0.18 -29.34 8.71
CA SER A 320 -1.14 -28.69 8.74
C SER A 320 -1.71 -28.53 7.32
N ALA A 321 -2.98 -28.93 7.15
CA ALA A 321 -3.74 -28.65 5.93
C ALA A 321 -4.26 -27.20 5.89
N SER A 322 -4.26 -26.51 7.03
CA SER A 322 -4.84 -25.17 7.20
C SER A 322 -3.74 -24.12 7.25
N LEU A 323 -2.79 -24.13 6.31
CA LEU A 323 -1.78 -23.06 6.20
C LEU A 323 -2.32 -21.81 5.48
N ASN A 324 -3.39 -21.97 4.69
CA ASN A 324 -4.17 -20.89 4.08
C ASN A 324 -3.30 -19.81 3.42
N LEU A 325 -2.27 -20.21 2.68
CA LEU A 325 -1.42 -19.25 1.97
C LEU A 325 -2.22 -18.60 0.83
N GLY A 326 -2.24 -17.27 0.80
CA GLY A 326 -2.69 -16.50 -0.36
C GLY A 326 -1.77 -16.70 -1.58
N PRO A 327 -2.14 -16.20 -2.77
CA PRO A 327 -1.26 -16.23 -3.93
C PRO A 327 0.04 -15.45 -3.67
N LEU A 328 1.08 -15.72 -4.47
CA LEU A 328 2.24 -14.83 -4.51
C LEU A 328 1.77 -13.50 -5.10
N ALA A 329 1.82 -12.45 -4.30
CA ALA A 329 1.29 -11.15 -4.68
C ALA A 329 2.02 -10.02 -3.95
N ASN A 330 1.80 -8.80 -4.40
CA ASN A 330 2.18 -7.61 -3.64
C ASN A 330 1.22 -7.46 -2.44
N ASN A 331 1.64 -7.95 -1.27
CA ASN A 331 0.90 -7.81 0.00
C ASN A 331 1.47 -6.67 0.87
N GLY A 332 2.03 -5.65 0.22
CA GLY A 332 2.84 -4.61 0.84
C GLY A 332 4.33 -4.98 0.92
N GLY A 333 5.17 -4.00 1.22
CA GLY A 333 6.63 -4.17 1.31
C GLY A 333 7.36 -4.08 -0.04
N PRO A 334 8.68 -4.34 -0.05
CA PRO A 334 9.51 -4.18 -1.25
C PRO A 334 9.43 -5.35 -2.23
N THR A 335 9.03 -6.54 -1.79
CA THR A 335 8.94 -7.76 -2.63
C THR A 335 7.64 -8.53 -2.40
N GLN A 336 7.29 -9.40 -3.35
CA GLN A 336 6.05 -10.20 -3.27
C GLN A 336 6.14 -11.32 -2.24
N THR A 337 5.08 -11.52 -1.46
CA THR A 337 4.96 -12.54 -0.40
C THR A 337 3.76 -13.45 -0.63
N HIS A 338 3.65 -14.51 0.17
CA HIS A 338 2.39 -15.22 0.41
C HIS A 338 1.77 -14.73 1.72
N ALA A 339 0.64 -14.03 1.67
CA ALA A 339 -0.10 -13.64 2.86
C ALA A 339 -0.66 -14.87 3.59
N LEU A 340 -0.70 -14.83 4.93
CA LEU A 340 -1.41 -15.83 5.72
C LEU A 340 -2.90 -15.47 5.75
N GLY A 341 -3.75 -16.38 5.30
CA GLY A 341 -5.20 -16.21 5.35
C GLY A 341 -5.78 -16.49 6.74
N PRO A 342 -7.03 -16.05 7.00
CA PRO A 342 -7.73 -16.31 8.26
C PRO A 342 -7.69 -17.78 8.68
N GLY A 343 -7.47 -18.02 9.97
CA GLY A 343 -7.41 -19.37 10.55
C GLY A 343 -6.20 -20.19 10.12
N SER A 344 -5.16 -19.56 9.56
CA SER A 344 -3.91 -20.24 9.27
C SER A 344 -3.27 -20.78 10.56
N ALA A 345 -2.84 -22.04 10.53
CA ALA A 345 -2.10 -22.66 11.62
C ALA A 345 -0.69 -22.07 11.83
N ALA A 346 -0.24 -21.20 10.91
CA ALA A 346 1.04 -20.52 11.00
C ALA A 346 0.98 -19.16 11.73
N ILE A 347 -0.24 -18.66 12.00
CA ILE A 347 -0.45 -17.40 12.74
C ILE A 347 -0.18 -17.65 14.23
N ASP A 348 0.58 -16.76 14.88
CA ASP A 348 1.00 -16.82 16.27
C ASP A 348 1.68 -18.16 16.66
N ALA A 349 2.30 -18.81 15.68
CA ALA A 349 2.73 -20.20 15.80
C ALA A 349 4.23 -20.39 16.07
N ALA A 350 5.03 -19.34 15.89
CA ALA A 350 6.44 -19.35 16.26
C ALA A 350 6.62 -18.97 17.72
N ALA A 351 7.10 -19.92 18.53
CA ALA A 351 7.34 -19.78 19.97
C ALA A 351 8.26 -18.61 20.35
N ASP A 352 9.09 -18.17 19.40
CA ASP A 352 9.95 -17.02 19.52
C ASP A 352 10.17 -16.39 18.14
N CYS A 353 10.67 -15.16 18.15
CA CYS A 353 11.06 -14.45 16.94
C CYS A 353 12.52 -14.69 16.54
N ALA A 354 13.15 -15.79 16.98
CA ALA A 354 14.60 -15.97 16.84
C ALA A 354 15.02 -16.56 15.49
N PHE A 355 16.22 -16.21 15.06
CA PHE A 355 16.88 -16.82 13.91
C PHE A 355 17.66 -18.08 14.30
N VAL A 356 17.84 -18.97 13.33
CA VAL A 356 18.85 -20.04 13.37
C VAL A 356 20.26 -19.46 13.29
N ASN A 357 20.46 -18.48 12.40
CA ASN A 357 21.74 -17.84 12.13
C ASN A 357 21.55 -16.34 11.84
N PRO A 358 22.29 -15.44 12.51
CA PRO A 358 23.18 -15.68 13.64
C PRO A 358 22.42 -16.17 14.89
N PRO A 359 22.96 -17.14 15.66
CA PRO A 359 22.34 -17.57 16.92
C PRO A 359 22.16 -16.41 17.88
N GLY A 360 20.97 -16.29 18.47
CA GLY A 360 20.61 -15.18 19.37
C GLY A 360 20.12 -13.92 18.67
N GLY A 361 20.14 -13.87 17.33
CA GLY A 361 19.46 -12.84 16.56
C GLY A 361 17.94 -13.02 16.58
N THR A 362 17.20 -11.92 16.47
CA THR A 362 15.73 -11.90 16.47
C THR A 362 15.18 -11.10 15.29
N ALA A 363 14.17 -11.65 14.62
CA ALA A 363 13.37 -10.96 13.62
C ALA A 363 12.53 -9.87 14.30
N THR A 364 12.82 -8.61 13.98
CA THR A 364 12.02 -7.46 14.44
C THR A 364 10.92 -7.08 13.44
N THR A 365 11.05 -7.53 12.20
CA THR A 365 10.07 -7.34 11.14
C THR A 365 9.94 -8.59 10.26
N ASP A 366 8.87 -8.69 9.49
CA ASP A 366 8.71 -9.66 8.39
C ASP A 366 9.33 -9.15 7.07
N GLN A 367 9.13 -9.89 5.98
CA GLN A 367 9.62 -9.54 4.64
C GLN A 367 9.22 -8.13 4.20
N ARG A 368 8.04 -7.66 4.64
CA ARG A 368 7.44 -6.41 4.18
C ARG A 368 7.89 -5.21 5.01
N GLY A 369 8.60 -5.48 6.11
CA GLY A 369 8.92 -4.47 7.12
C GLY A 369 7.84 -4.33 8.20
N VAL A 370 6.83 -5.21 8.24
CA VAL A 370 5.82 -5.20 9.31
C VAL A 370 6.47 -5.73 10.60
N SER A 371 6.33 -4.98 11.70
CA SER A 371 6.91 -5.34 13.00
C SER A 371 6.45 -6.71 13.47
N ARG A 372 7.31 -7.43 14.17
CA ARG A 372 7.02 -8.73 14.78
C ARG A 372 7.15 -8.66 16.31
N PRO A 373 6.27 -9.34 17.08
CA PRO A 373 5.01 -9.94 16.64
C PRO A 373 3.90 -8.89 16.48
N GLN A 374 2.91 -9.16 15.63
CA GLN A 374 1.65 -8.40 15.55
C GLN A 374 0.58 -8.95 16.49
N GLY A 375 0.57 -10.27 16.67
CA GLY A 375 -0.31 -10.98 17.59
C GLY A 375 0.37 -11.31 18.92
N SER A 376 0.02 -12.46 19.48
CA SER A 376 0.62 -12.95 20.72
C SER A 376 2.06 -13.45 20.53
N GLN A 377 2.40 -13.89 19.32
CA GLN A 377 3.66 -14.52 18.95
C GLN A 377 4.04 -14.18 17.51
N CYS A 378 5.25 -14.55 17.10
CA CYS A 378 5.62 -14.42 15.71
C CYS A 378 4.86 -15.46 14.86
N ASP A 379 4.62 -15.12 13.60
CA ASP A 379 4.13 -16.07 12.62
C ASP A 379 5.24 -16.89 12.00
N ALA A 380 4.93 -18.14 11.64
CA ALA A 380 5.83 -18.93 10.81
C ALA A 380 5.84 -18.41 9.36
N GLY A 381 7.00 -18.48 8.70
CA GLY A 381 7.18 -18.06 7.31
C GLY A 381 7.51 -16.57 7.16
N ALA A 382 7.55 -16.11 5.92
CA ALA A 382 8.06 -14.78 5.55
C ALA A 382 7.12 -13.61 5.89
N PHE A 383 5.89 -13.90 6.30
CA PHE A 383 4.80 -12.94 6.47
C PHE A 383 4.32 -12.94 7.91
N GLU A 384 4.06 -11.76 8.46
CA GLU A 384 3.42 -11.54 9.76
C GLU A 384 1.99 -11.02 9.57
N ALA A 385 1.01 -11.88 9.79
CA ALA A 385 -0.40 -11.56 9.89
C ALA A 385 -0.64 -10.50 10.95
N GLY A 386 -1.51 -9.55 10.65
CA GLY A 386 -1.99 -8.57 11.60
C GLY A 386 -3.50 -8.43 11.51
N ALA A 387 -4.06 -7.71 12.46
CA ALA A 387 -5.43 -7.25 12.37
C ALA A 387 -5.58 -6.20 11.25
N ASP A 388 -6.82 -6.00 10.79
CA ASP A 388 -7.20 -4.93 9.88
C ASP A 388 -8.60 -4.46 10.27
N MET A 389 -8.67 -3.40 11.07
CA MET A 389 -9.92 -2.87 11.61
C MET A 389 -10.50 -1.85 10.64
N GLN A 390 -11.45 -2.30 9.82
CA GLN A 390 -12.19 -1.46 8.91
C GLN A 390 -13.40 -0.81 9.59
N ALA A 391 -13.57 0.50 9.42
CA ALA A 391 -14.81 1.21 9.69
C ALA A 391 -15.78 1.07 8.52
N ASN A 392 -17.05 0.82 8.80
CA ASN A 392 -18.11 0.84 7.79
C ASN A 392 -18.94 2.11 7.94
N ALA A 393 -19.34 2.69 6.80
CA ALA A 393 -20.12 3.91 6.77
C ALA A 393 -21.42 3.77 7.58
N PRO A 394 -21.81 4.80 8.35
CA PRO A 394 -23.02 4.75 9.15
C PRO A 394 -24.26 4.78 8.24
N SER A 395 -25.28 4.01 8.61
CA SER A 395 -26.63 4.19 8.07
C SER A 395 -27.23 5.44 8.70
N VAL A 396 -27.38 6.47 7.87
CA VAL A 396 -27.88 7.80 8.24
C VAL A 396 -29.15 8.11 7.44
N PRO A 397 -30.09 8.89 7.99
CA PRO A 397 -31.22 9.39 7.23
C PRO A 397 -30.74 10.28 6.07
N PRO A 398 -31.49 10.34 4.95
CA PRO A 398 -31.12 11.16 3.78
C PRO A 398 -31.24 12.67 4.05
N SER A 399 -31.95 13.06 5.11
CA SER A 399 -32.14 14.45 5.51
C SER A 399 -32.45 14.57 7.00
N LEU A 400 -32.21 15.76 7.54
CA LEU A 400 -32.39 16.06 8.95
C LEU A 400 -33.31 17.28 9.11
N GLY A 401 -34.01 17.37 10.24
CA GLY A 401 -34.68 18.58 10.71
C GLY A 401 -33.97 19.09 11.96
N PRO A 402 -33.94 20.41 12.18
CA PRO A 402 -33.21 21.03 13.27
C PRO A 402 -33.75 20.55 14.63
N GLY A 403 -32.85 20.17 15.54
CA GLY A 403 -33.19 19.58 16.83
C GLY A 403 -33.83 18.17 16.78
N GLY A 404 -34.00 17.58 15.58
CA GLY A 404 -34.58 16.26 15.40
C GLY A 404 -33.71 15.15 16.01
N SER A 405 -34.35 14.06 16.43
CA SER A 405 -33.66 12.88 16.99
C SER A 405 -33.75 11.67 16.06
N TYR A 406 -32.59 11.07 15.79
CA TYR A 406 -32.39 10.06 14.75
C TYR A 406 -31.68 8.82 15.30
N SER A 407 -32.08 7.64 14.87
CA SER A 407 -31.33 6.41 15.16
C SER A 407 -30.23 6.23 14.11
N LEU A 408 -29.02 5.95 14.56
CA LEU A 408 -27.88 5.60 13.72
C LEU A 408 -27.50 4.14 13.93
N ALA A 409 -27.07 3.49 12.87
CA ALA A 409 -26.42 2.18 12.92
C ALA A 409 -25.06 2.26 12.20
N PHE A 410 -24.02 1.72 12.78
CA PHE A 410 -22.68 1.67 12.19
C PHE A 410 -21.94 0.42 12.66
N SER A 411 -20.84 0.08 11.99
CA SER A 411 -20.08 -1.11 12.36
C SER A 411 -18.60 -0.95 12.06
N CYS A 412 -17.80 -1.78 12.71
CA CYS A 412 -16.39 -1.94 12.41
C CYS A 412 -16.08 -3.44 12.33
N THR A 413 -15.37 -3.86 11.29
CA THR A 413 -15.07 -5.28 11.04
C THR A 413 -13.57 -5.50 11.07
N ASN A 414 -13.12 -6.57 11.71
CA ASN A 414 -11.75 -7.04 11.55
C ASN A 414 -11.63 -7.86 10.25
N ASN A 415 -11.12 -7.27 9.19
CA ASN A 415 -10.87 -7.94 7.91
C ASN A 415 -9.51 -8.65 7.86
N GLY A 416 -8.69 -8.45 8.89
CA GLY A 416 -7.34 -8.98 8.97
C GLY A 416 -7.35 -10.48 9.29
N PRO A 417 -6.31 -11.22 8.90
CA PRO A 417 -6.18 -12.63 9.22
C PRO A 417 -5.96 -12.92 10.71
N ASP A 418 -5.43 -11.96 11.47
CA ASP A 418 -5.21 -12.09 12.93
C ASP A 418 -6.30 -11.37 13.75
N ALA A 419 -6.42 -11.71 15.04
CA ALA A 419 -7.41 -11.12 15.94
C ALA A 419 -7.02 -9.71 16.39
N ALA A 420 -7.95 -8.76 16.30
CA ALA A 420 -7.75 -7.39 16.78
C ALA A 420 -7.92 -7.33 18.31
N THR A 421 -6.87 -6.96 19.04
CA THR A 421 -6.97 -6.81 20.51
C THR A 421 -7.42 -5.42 20.92
N ASN A 422 -8.17 -5.31 22.02
CA ASN A 422 -8.79 -4.05 22.47
C ASN A 422 -9.49 -3.28 21.34
N ALA A 423 -10.23 -4.01 20.50
CA ALA A 423 -10.86 -3.44 19.32
C ALA A 423 -11.98 -2.46 19.72
N THR A 424 -12.00 -1.30 19.07
CA THR A 424 -12.94 -0.21 19.30
C THR A 424 -13.70 0.14 18.03
N CYS A 425 -14.93 0.62 18.19
CA CYS A 425 -15.73 1.19 17.11
C CYS A 425 -16.46 2.42 17.67
N ALA A 426 -16.25 3.58 17.06
CA ALA A 426 -16.79 4.85 17.52
C ALA A 426 -17.38 5.65 16.37
N VAL A 427 -18.29 6.58 16.69
CA VAL A 427 -18.85 7.54 15.74
C VAL A 427 -18.68 8.96 16.27
N SER A 428 -18.34 9.89 15.39
CA SER A 428 -18.31 11.33 15.63
C SER A 428 -19.10 12.08 14.55
N VAL A 429 -19.49 13.31 14.86
CA VAL A 429 -20.31 14.16 13.98
C VAL A 429 -19.69 15.54 13.86
N SER A 430 -19.83 16.18 12.70
CA SER A 430 -19.35 17.55 12.50
C SER A 430 -20.13 18.60 13.28
N ALA A 431 -21.40 18.31 13.61
CA ALA A 431 -22.28 19.15 14.41
C ALA A 431 -23.43 18.32 15.02
N GLY A 432 -24.08 18.87 16.06
CA GLY A 432 -25.10 18.15 16.85
C GLY A 432 -24.48 17.29 17.95
N ALA A 433 -25.24 16.31 18.45
CA ALA A 433 -24.79 15.45 19.55
C ALA A 433 -25.14 13.98 19.31
N VAL A 434 -24.19 13.09 19.64
CA VAL A 434 -24.41 11.64 19.68
C VAL A 434 -24.54 11.19 21.13
N SER A 435 -25.53 10.37 21.42
CA SER A 435 -25.77 9.78 22.74
C SER A 435 -26.25 8.33 22.63
N GLY A 436 -26.22 7.59 23.73
CA GLY A 436 -26.75 6.23 23.78
C GLY A 436 -26.00 5.23 22.87
N VAL A 437 -24.70 5.42 22.64
CA VAL A 437 -23.88 4.48 21.87
C VAL A 437 -23.88 3.12 22.57
N SER A 438 -24.35 2.10 21.88
CA SER A 438 -24.40 0.72 22.36
C SER A 438 -23.87 -0.19 21.26
N CYS A 439 -22.87 -1.01 21.58
CA CYS A 439 -22.23 -1.92 20.64
C CYS A 439 -22.35 -3.37 21.09
N SER A 440 -22.44 -4.28 20.11
CA SER A 440 -22.36 -5.71 20.29
C SER A 440 -21.31 -6.29 19.33
N PRO A 441 -20.21 -6.89 19.84
CA PRO A 441 -19.83 -6.99 21.25
C PRO A 441 -19.57 -5.61 21.89
N SER A 442 -19.61 -5.53 23.23
CA SER A 442 -19.35 -4.27 23.96
C SER A 442 -17.89 -3.84 23.79
N VAL A 443 -17.67 -2.59 23.43
CA VAL A 443 -16.33 -2.03 23.22
C VAL A 443 -15.72 -1.48 24.52
N PRO A 444 -14.39 -1.59 24.72
CA PRO A 444 -13.44 -2.28 23.85
C PRO A 444 -13.60 -3.82 23.90
N VAL A 445 -13.51 -4.46 22.74
CA VAL A 445 -13.55 -5.92 22.63
C VAL A 445 -12.15 -6.46 22.88
N ALA A 446 -11.98 -7.28 23.92
CA ALA A 446 -10.65 -7.78 24.32
C ALA A 446 -9.89 -8.45 23.16
N SER A 447 -10.59 -9.27 22.38
CA SER A 447 -10.08 -9.89 21.15
C SER A 447 -11.25 -10.07 20.17
N LEU A 448 -11.18 -9.39 19.02
CA LEU A 448 -12.13 -9.51 17.93
C LEU A 448 -11.54 -10.41 16.85
N ALA A 449 -12.08 -11.61 16.70
CA ALA A 449 -11.61 -12.59 15.73
C ALA A 449 -11.67 -12.07 14.28
N SER A 450 -10.81 -12.62 13.41
CA SER A 450 -10.85 -12.37 11.97
C SER A 450 -12.26 -12.58 11.40
N GLY A 451 -12.70 -11.66 10.54
CA GLY A 451 -14.03 -11.63 9.92
C GLY A 451 -15.18 -11.23 10.86
N SER A 452 -14.92 -10.99 12.15
CA SER A 452 -15.96 -10.59 13.11
C SER A 452 -16.23 -9.08 13.07
N THR A 453 -17.47 -8.71 13.37
CA THR A 453 -17.96 -7.32 13.29
C THR A 453 -18.47 -6.84 14.65
N ILE A 454 -18.07 -5.63 15.03
CA ILE A 454 -18.69 -4.85 16.10
C ILE A 454 -19.85 -4.07 15.47
N SER A 455 -21.08 -4.37 15.85
CA SER A 455 -22.26 -3.64 15.41
C SER A 455 -22.70 -2.66 16.49
N CYS A 456 -22.86 -1.38 16.14
CA CYS A 456 -23.21 -0.33 17.07
C CYS A 456 -24.48 0.42 16.63
N THR A 457 -25.25 0.85 17.61
CA THR A 457 -26.37 1.79 17.44
C THR A 457 -26.20 3.00 18.34
N SER A 458 -26.69 4.16 17.91
CA SER A 458 -26.71 5.37 18.74
C SER A 458 -27.90 6.26 18.39
N THR A 459 -28.17 7.24 19.25
CA THR A 459 -29.11 8.33 18.97
C THR A 459 -28.34 9.60 18.62
N PHE A 460 -28.67 10.21 17.50
CA PHE A 460 -28.15 11.50 17.08
C PHE A 460 -29.22 12.58 17.21
N THR A 461 -28.85 13.71 17.81
CA THR A 461 -29.66 14.92 17.86
C THR A 461 -29.06 15.95 16.92
N ALA A 462 -29.83 16.34 15.90
CA ALA A 462 -29.43 17.36 14.93
C ALA A 462 -29.21 18.72 15.61
N PRO A 463 -28.25 19.53 15.13
CA PRO A 463 -28.06 20.89 15.62
C PRO A 463 -29.29 21.77 15.32
N GLY A 464 -29.31 22.98 15.89
CA GLY A 464 -30.40 23.93 15.71
C GLY A 464 -31.63 23.63 16.56
N SER A 465 -32.69 24.37 16.30
CA SER A 465 -34.01 24.21 16.94
C SER A 465 -35.08 24.51 15.91
N GLN A 466 -36.20 23.81 15.96
CA GLN A 466 -37.31 24.11 15.07
C GLN A 466 -37.79 25.55 15.23
N GLY A 467 -38.09 26.21 14.12
CA GLY A 467 -38.55 27.60 14.11
C GLY A 467 -37.99 28.37 12.93
N GLY A 468 -38.61 29.51 12.60
CA GLY A 468 -38.23 30.24 11.37
C GLY A 468 -36.94 31.07 11.45
N GLY A 469 -35.98 30.65 12.28
CA GLY A 469 -34.67 31.27 12.41
C GLY A 469 -33.61 30.41 11.72
N ASP A 470 -32.62 31.07 11.12
CA ASP A 470 -31.57 30.43 10.32
C ASP A 470 -30.77 29.40 11.13
N THR A 471 -30.71 28.17 10.63
CA THR A 471 -29.89 27.09 11.18
C THR A 471 -28.44 27.25 10.68
N PRO A 472 -27.46 27.58 11.55
CA PRO A 472 -26.09 27.88 11.11
C PRO A 472 -25.42 26.71 10.38
N GLU A 473 -25.73 25.48 10.77
CA GLU A 473 -25.27 24.28 10.10
C GLU A 473 -26.24 23.86 9.00
N THR A 474 -25.76 23.94 7.77
CA THR A 474 -26.53 23.52 6.59
C THR A 474 -26.46 22.00 6.37
N GLY A 475 -25.46 21.30 6.93
CA GLY A 475 -25.39 19.85 6.86
C GLY A 475 -24.43 19.22 7.87
N VAL A 476 -24.61 17.91 8.08
CA VAL A 476 -23.87 17.13 9.09
C VAL A 476 -23.16 15.96 8.44
N THR A 477 -21.88 15.83 8.74
CA THR A 477 -21.04 14.71 8.32
C THR A 477 -20.81 13.77 9.50
N PHE A 478 -20.99 12.48 9.28
CA PHE A 478 -20.79 11.42 10.27
C PHE A 478 -19.50 10.68 9.95
N THR A 479 -18.66 10.45 10.95
CA THR A 479 -17.38 9.74 10.80
C THR A 479 -17.35 8.57 11.77
N VAL A 480 -17.22 7.35 11.23
CA VAL A 480 -17.00 6.14 12.02
C VAL A 480 -15.50 5.87 12.06
N THR A 481 -14.98 5.56 13.24
CA THR A 481 -13.58 5.23 13.46
C THR A 481 -13.46 3.86 14.11
N ALA A 482 -12.68 2.99 13.47
CA ALA A 482 -12.27 1.69 13.98
C ALA A 482 -10.86 1.79 14.58
N GLY A 483 -10.58 0.99 15.60
CA GLY A 483 -9.26 0.97 16.24
C GLY A 483 -8.98 -0.36 16.92
N SER A 484 -7.70 -0.62 17.18
CA SER A 484 -7.23 -1.76 17.97
C SER A 484 -5.86 -1.44 18.60
N ALA A 485 -5.43 -2.25 19.57
CA ALA A 485 -4.11 -2.15 20.19
C ALA A 485 -3.03 -2.97 19.44
N THR A 486 -3.45 -3.99 18.68
CA THR A 486 -2.63 -4.63 17.64
C THR A 486 -2.39 -3.66 16.49
N SER A 487 -1.28 -3.76 15.76
CA SER A 487 -1.11 -2.88 14.61
C SER A 487 -2.09 -3.25 13.52
N ASP A 488 -2.62 -2.21 12.89
CA ASP A 488 -3.56 -2.33 11.80
C ASP A 488 -2.80 -2.27 10.47
N SER A 489 -2.88 -3.35 9.70
CA SER A 489 -2.16 -3.46 8.43
C SER A 489 -2.68 -2.53 7.32
N ASN A 490 -3.90 -1.98 7.47
CA ASN A 490 -4.48 -1.06 6.50
C ASN A 490 -5.18 0.13 7.17
N THR A 491 -4.40 1.02 7.77
CA THR A 491 -4.92 2.19 8.50
C THR A 491 -5.83 3.13 7.70
N THR A 492 -5.87 3.00 6.36
CA THR A 492 -6.69 3.85 5.48
C THR A 492 -8.19 3.54 5.55
N ASN A 493 -8.55 2.33 5.95
CA ASN A 493 -9.95 1.90 6.05
C ASN A 493 -10.51 2.03 7.49
N ASN A 494 -9.69 2.47 8.45
CA ASN A 494 -10.08 2.67 9.84
C ASN A 494 -11.06 3.83 10.02
N THR A 495 -11.28 4.63 9.00
CA THR A 495 -12.23 5.75 9.03
C THR A 495 -13.18 5.67 7.85
N ALA A 496 -14.48 5.76 8.13
CA ALA A 496 -15.53 5.84 7.11
C ALA A 496 -16.42 7.05 7.37
N THR A 497 -16.52 7.94 6.39
CA THR A 497 -17.22 9.21 6.51
C THR A 497 -18.42 9.26 5.56
N SER A 498 -19.57 9.74 6.04
CA SER A 498 -20.74 9.99 5.19
C SER A 498 -20.52 11.22 4.30
N GLY A 499 -21.35 11.38 3.26
CA GLY A 499 -21.57 12.72 2.69
C GLY A 499 -22.18 13.67 3.73
N ALA A 500 -22.12 14.98 3.45
CA ALA A 500 -22.83 15.97 4.27
C ALA A 500 -24.35 15.76 4.12
N ILE A 501 -25.01 15.40 5.22
CA ILE A 501 -26.46 15.19 5.27
C ILE A 501 -27.14 16.54 5.48
N PRO A 502 -28.00 16.98 4.55
CA PRO A 502 -28.61 18.30 4.61
C PRO A 502 -29.63 18.42 5.74
N ILE A 503 -29.66 19.59 6.37
CA ILE A 503 -30.70 20.00 7.30
C ILE A 503 -31.72 20.85 6.52
N VAL A 504 -33.01 20.59 6.71
CA VAL A 504 -34.08 21.47 6.24
C VAL A 504 -34.17 22.69 7.15
N ASP A 505 -34.22 23.88 6.57
CA ASP A 505 -34.29 25.14 7.29
C ASP A 505 -35.44 25.95 6.69
N ALA A 506 -36.54 26.04 7.44
CA ALA A 506 -37.70 26.83 7.06
C ALA A 506 -37.54 28.22 7.67
N LEU A 507 -37.53 29.29 6.88
CA LEU A 507 -37.31 30.65 7.36
C LEU A 507 -38.63 31.39 7.55
N ASN A 508 -38.72 32.23 8.58
CA ASN A 508 -39.90 33.07 8.76
C ASN A 508 -40.09 34.02 7.56
N ASP A 509 -41.34 34.15 7.14
CA ASP A 509 -41.75 35.03 6.06
C ASP A 509 -42.49 36.27 6.56
N ALA A 510 -42.43 37.32 5.75
CA ALA A 510 -43.26 38.50 5.94
C ALA A 510 -43.83 38.97 4.61
N ALA A 511 -45.14 39.23 4.59
CA ALA A 511 -45.83 39.75 3.42
C ALA A 511 -46.84 40.83 3.81
N SER A 512 -47.12 41.74 2.87
CA SER A 512 -48.07 42.83 3.07
C SER A 512 -49.09 42.85 1.95
N PHE A 513 -50.37 42.97 2.31
CA PHE A 513 -51.50 42.94 1.36
C PHE A 513 -52.56 43.97 1.76
N PRO A 514 -53.41 44.43 0.83
CA PRO A 514 -54.52 45.32 1.15
C PRO A 514 -55.43 44.73 2.23
N ALA A 515 -55.80 45.54 3.21
CA ALA A 515 -56.67 45.15 4.31
C ALA A 515 -58.01 44.55 3.81
N GLY A 516 -58.45 43.44 4.41
CA GLY A 516 -59.71 42.77 4.06
C GLY A 516 -59.68 41.93 2.77
N THR A 517 -58.52 41.74 2.13
CA THR A 517 -58.39 40.87 0.95
C THR A 517 -58.73 39.42 1.31
N SER A 518 -59.70 38.82 0.60
CA SER A 518 -60.03 37.40 0.72
C SER A 518 -59.23 36.55 -0.26
N GLY A 519 -58.68 35.43 0.20
CA GLY A 519 -57.94 34.48 -0.64
C GLY A 519 -56.62 35.00 -1.20
N ALA A 520 -55.92 35.87 -0.45
CA ALA A 520 -54.56 36.29 -0.78
C ALA A 520 -53.60 35.09 -0.75
N SER A 521 -52.53 35.14 -1.54
CA SER A 521 -51.56 34.05 -1.64
C SER A 521 -50.11 34.52 -1.57
N PHE A 522 -49.23 33.69 -0.99
CA PHE A 522 -47.80 33.94 -0.84
C PHE A 522 -47.01 32.63 -0.92
N ASN A 523 -45.85 32.62 -1.59
CA ASN A 523 -45.00 31.43 -1.65
C ASN A 523 -44.00 31.44 -0.48
N VAL A 524 -44.28 30.61 0.53
CA VAL A 524 -43.45 30.51 1.75
C VAL A 524 -42.17 29.70 1.53
N GLY A 525 -42.13 28.83 0.51
CA GLY A 525 -40.97 27.97 0.24
C GLY A 525 -39.83 28.66 -0.53
N SER A 526 -39.85 29.98 -0.68
CA SER A 526 -38.96 30.68 -1.63
C SER A 526 -37.59 31.05 -1.05
N ASN A 527 -37.52 31.22 0.26
CA ASN A 527 -36.33 31.52 1.06
C ASN A 527 -35.86 30.33 1.91
N ASP A 528 -36.71 29.32 2.09
CA ASP A 528 -36.37 28.07 2.79
C ASP A 528 -35.20 27.31 2.12
N GLN A 529 -34.33 26.73 2.95
CA GLN A 529 -33.10 26.06 2.52
C GLN A 529 -33.12 24.56 2.81
N TYR A 530 -32.33 23.83 2.02
CA TYR A 530 -32.04 22.42 2.20
C TYR A 530 -30.57 22.17 1.89
N GLY A 531 -29.77 21.92 2.93
CA GLY A 531 -28.33 22.00 2.74
C GLY A 531 -27.91 23.43 2.45
N SER A 532 -26.89 23.60 1.61
CA SER A 532 -26.48 24.91 1.10
C SER A 532 -27.31 25.38 -0.11
N GLY A 533 -28.46 24.74 -0.38
CA GLY A 533 -29.26 24.94 -1.59
C GLY A 533 -30.74 25.18 -1.31
N SER A 534 -31.53 25.26 -2.38
CA SER A 534 -33.00 25.39 -2.29
C SER A 534 -33.67 24.07 -1.93
N LEU A 535 -34.90 24.14 -1.40
CA LEU A 535 -35.73 22.97 -1.14
C LEU A 535 -35.83 22.02 -2.37
N PRO A 536 -35.80 20.68 -2.15
CA PRO A 536 -35.92 19.70 -3.23
C PRO A 536 -37.33 19.67 -3.84
N SER A 537 -37.46 19.25 -5.09
CA SER A 537 -38.77 19.05 -5.71
C SER A 537 -39.48 17.78 -5.19
N SER A 538 -40.82 17.79 -5.21
CA SER A 538 -41.69 16.64 -4.85
C SER A 538 -41.25 15.33 -5.52
N PRO A 539 -41.35 14.15 -4.85
CA PRO A 539 -42.19 13.84 -3.68
C PRO A 539 -41.48 13.91 -2.31
N ALA A 540 -40.25 14.40 -2.26
CA ALA A 540 -39.45 14.46 -1.04
C ALA A 540 -39.77 15.66 -0.12
N LEU A 541 -40.76 16.49 -0.48
CA LEU A 541 -41.09 17.76 0.17
C LEU A 541 -42.59 17.84 0.46
N ALA A 542 -42.96 18.19 1.69
CA ALA A 542 -44.34 18.35 2.13
C ALA A 542 -44.50 19.62 2.97
N PHE A 543 -45.49 20.43 2.63
CA PHE A 543 -45.89 21.60 3.41
C PHE A 543 -47.17 21.31 4.19
N ALA A 544 -47.24 21.79 5.43
CA ALA A 544 -48.44 21.70 6.26
C ALA A 544 -48.67 22.99 7.03
N VAL A 545 -49.94 23.37 7.21
CA VAL A 545 -50.33 24.45 8.13
C VAL A 545 -50.46 23.87 9.53
N LEU A 546 -49.74 24.45 10.49
CA LEU A 546 -49.81 24.10 11.90
C LEU A 546 -50.83 24.95 12.69
N GLY A 547 -51.34 26.01 12.07
CA GLY A 547 -52.31 26.93 12.64
C GLY A 547 -51.98 28.38 12.31
N GLY A 548 -52.45 29.31 13.13
CA GLY A 548 -52.22 30.73 12.94
C GLY A 548 -53.47 31.55 13.23
N THR A 549 -53.38 32.86 13.00
CA THR A 549 -54.48 33.80 13.23
C THR A 549 -55.13 34.28 11.93
N CYS A 550 -54.55 34.02 10.77
CA CYS A 550 -55.19 34.31 9.49
C CYS A 550 -56.34 33.32 9.23
N SER A 551 -57.53 33.82 8.91
CA SER A 551 -58.69 32.98 8.60
C SER A 551 -58.53 32.29 7.24
N GLY A 552 -59.01 31.05 7.12
CA GLY A 552 -58.99 30.28 5.88
C GLY A 552 -57.60 29.88 5.40
N ALA A 553 -56.61 29.84 6.29
CA ALA A 553 -55.24 29.51 5.95
C ALA A 553 -55.10 28.06 5.44
N SER A 554 -54.48 27.88 4.27
CA SER A 554 -54.07 26.58 3.73
C SER A 554 -52.78 26.72 2.92
N ILE A 555 -51.98 25.65 2.79
CA ILE A 555 -50.77 25.63 1.98
C ILE A 555 -50.85 24.44 1.03
N ASN A 556 -50.54 24.67 -0.26
CA ASN A 556 -50.50 23.60 -1.25
C ASN A 556 -49.11 22.93 -1.31
N ALA A 557 -49.01 21.84 -2.08
CA ALA A 557 -47.76 21.08 -2.23
C ALA A 557 -46.60 21.88 -2.85
N SER A 558 -46.86 23.04 -3.44
CA SER A 558 -45.85 23.93 -4.02
C SER A 558 -45.38 25.03 -3.05
N GLY A 559 -45.79 24.98 -1.77
CA GLY A 559 -45.42 25.99 -0.78
C GLY A 559 -46.21 27.30 -0.92
N VAL A 560 -47.30 27.33 -1.68
CA VAL A 560 -48.13 28.54 -1.80
C VAL A 560 -49.20 28.52 -0.71
N ALA A 561 -49.04 29.41 0.26
CA ALA A 561 -50.02 29.71 1.29
C ALA A 561 -51.18 30.53 0.69
N THR A 562 -52.41 30.23 1.12
CA THR A 562 -53.62 31.02 0.84
C THR A 562 -54.31 31.36 2.15
N PHE A 563 -54.78 32.60 2.31
CA PHE A 563 -55.33 33.11 3.57
C PHE A 563 -56.20 34.37 3.35
N ASN A 564 -57.01 34.73 4.35
CA ASN A 564 -57.74 35.99 4.39
C ASN A 564 -56.97 37.03 5.23
N VAL A 565 -56.76 38.23 4.65
CA VAL A 565 -56.06 39.35 5.28
C VAL A 565 -57.00 40.07 6.26
N PRO A 566 -56.59 40.36 7.51
CA PRO A 566 -57.44 41.03 8.48
C PRO A 566 -57.78 42.47 8.05
N ALA A 567 -58.80 43.05 8.67
CA ALA A 567 -59.20 44.43 8.41
C ALA A 567 -58.19 45.48 8.92
N ALA A 568 -57.36 45.10 9.90
CA ALA A 568 -56.26 45.91 10.43
C ALA A 568 -55.25 45.01 11.17
N GLY A 569 -54.03 45.51 11.37
CA GLY A 569 -52.98 44.82 12.14
C GLY A 569 -52.32 43.68 11.36
N THR A 570 -51.85 42.66 12.08
CA THR A 570 -51.18 41.49 11.52
C THR A 570 -51.91 40.21 11.85
N CYS A 571 -51.83 39.22 10.95
CA CYS A 571 -52.17 37.84 11.25
C CYS A 571 -50.99 36.91 10.88
N THR A 572 -51.00 35.68 11.37
CA THR A 572 -49.96 34.69 11.09
C THR A 572 -50.51 33.44 10.43
N VAL A 573 -49.68 32.81 9.62
CA VAL A 573 -49.83 31.42 9.18
C VAL A 573 -48.60 30.67 9.66
N ASN A 574 -48.76 29.79 10.63
CA ASN A 574 -47.69 28.93 11.13
C ASN A 574 -47.68 27.67 10.26
N TYR A 575 -46.51 27.31 9.73
CA TYR A 575 -46.37 26.19 8.82
C TYR A 575 -45.17 25.33 9.14
N GLN A 576 -45.15 24.14 8.53
CA GLN A 576 -44.05 23.21 8.61
C GLN A 576 -43.64 22.79 7.20
N VAL A 577 -42.34 22.66 7.01
CA VAL A 577 -41.70 22.11 5.83
C VAL A 577 -41.06 20.80 6.24
N CYS A 578 -41.56 19.70 5.68
CA CYS A 578 -41.03 18.36 5.91
C CYS A 578 -40.34 17.84 4.66
N VAL A 579 -39.15 17.30 4.88
CA VAL A 579 -38.41 16.47 3.94
C VAL A 579 -38.52 15.00 4.35
N VAL A 580 -37.88 14.09 3.59
CA VAL A 580 -37.98 12.63 3.77
C VAL A 580 -37.87 12.16 5.23
N SER A 581 -36.98 12.75 6.03
CA SER A 581 -36.75 12.33 7.42
C SER A 581 -36.69 13.49 8.42
N GLY A 582 -36.97 14.72 8.02
CA GLY A 582 -36.81 15.91 8.87
C GLY A 582 -37.89 16.93 8.61
N CYS A 583 -38.26 17.68 9.63
CA CYS A 583 -39.16 18.80 9.45
C CYS A 583 -38.66 20.01 10.23
N ASP A 584 -38.95 21.19 9.69
CA ASP A 584 -38.76 22.46 10.35
C ASP A 584 -40.01 23.33 10.24
N THR A 585 -40.21 24.24 11.18
CA THR A 585 -41.41 25.06 11.32
C THR A 585 -41.08 26.53 11.13
N ALA A 586 -41.95 27.28 10.47
CA ALA A 586 -41.78 28.72 10.29
C ALA A 586 -43.12 29.45 10.35
N THR A 587 -43.06 30.77 10.36
CA THR A 587 -44.23 31.65 10.46
C THR A 587 -44.21 32.66 9.33
N LEU A 588 -45.30 32.69 8.56
CA LEU A 588 -45.62 33.80 7.67
C LEU A 588 -46.39 34.86 8.47
N THR A 589 -45.82 36.06 8.57
CA THR A 589 -46.47 37.24 9.14
C THR A 589 -47.09 38.10 8.04
N VAL A 590 -48.42 38.22 8.06
CA VAL A 590 -49.19 38.98 7.07
C VAL A 590 -49.61 40.31 7.67
N THR A 591 -49.19 41.42 7.07
CA THR A 591 -49.55 42.78 7.52
C THR A 591 -50.63 43.38 6.62
N ALA A 592 -51.75 43.82 7.22
CA ALA A 592 -52.81 44.51 6.51
C ALA A 592 -52.40 45.97 6.21
N GLN A 593 -52.22 46.29 4.93
CA GLN A 593 -51.97 47.65 4.46
C GLN A 593 -53.30 48.39 4.29
N GLN A 594 -53.44 49.50 5.01
CA GLN A 594 -54.55 50.41 4.81
C GLN A 594 -54.37 51.11 3.47
N VAL A 595 -55.40 51.07 2.63
CA VAL A 595 -55.45 51.94 1.46
C VAL A 595 -55.76 53.33 1.99
N GLU A 596 -54.76 54.22 2.03
CA GLU A 596 -55.05 55.63 2.27
C GLU A 596 -56.04 56.09 1.19
N ALA A 597 -57.20 56.57 1.63
CA ALA A 597 -58.17 57.15 0.72
C ALA A 597 -57.47 58.33 0.02
N ILE A 598 -57.32 58.25 -1.31
CA ILE A 598 -57.02 59.44 -2.11
C ILE A 598 -58.16 60.41 -1.79
N PRO A 599 -57.90 61.59 -1.18
CA PRO A 599 -58.96 62.53 -0.91
C PRO A 599 -59.60 62.88 -2.25
N THR A 600 -60.91 62.63 -2.36
CA THR A 600 -61.67 62.97 -3.56
C THR A 600 -61.51 64.47 -3.81
N LEU A 601 -61.49 64.87 -5.08
CA LEU A 601 -61.39 66.25 -5.59
C LEU A 601 -62.47 67.24 -5.05
N GLN A 602 -63.25 66.84 -4.06
CA GLN A 602 -64.32 67.59 -3.44
C GLN A 602 -63.86 68.47 -2.25
N GLU A 603 -62.62 68.32 -1.77
CA GLU A 603 -62.07 69.18 -0.69
C GLU A 603 -61.29 70.42 -1.18
N TRP A 604 -61.10 70.60 -2.49
CA TRP A 604 -60.45 71.80 -3.04
C TRP A 604 -61.47 72.66 -3.79
N GLY A 605 -62.12 73.58 -3.07
CA GLY A 605 -62.99 74.60 -3.66
C GLY A 605 -62.27 75.42 -4.73
N MET A 606 -62.83 75.44 -5.94
CA MET A 606 -62.35 76.23 -7.07
C MET A 606 -62.25 77.73 -6.76
N VAL A 607 -61.13 78.34 -7.13
CA VAL A 607 -61.15 79.64 -7.82
C VAL A 607 -60.33 79.51 -9.10
N VAL A 608 -61.01 79.64 -10.23
CA VAL A 608 -60.43 79.74 -11.57
C VAL A 608 -59.82 81.13 -11.72
N LEU A 609 -58.53 81.22 -12.04
CA LEU A 609 -57.94 82.40 -12.67
C LEU A 609 -57.11 81.96 -13.89
N THR A 610 -57.70 82.20 -15.05
CA THR A 610 -57.06 82.14 -16.38
C THR A 610 -55.88 83.09 -16.47
N LEU A 611 -54.72 82.60 -16.93
CA LEU A 611 -53.82 83.37 -17.80
C LEU A 611 -52.85 82.47 -18.58
N LEU A 612 -52.83 82.71 -19.89
CA LEU A 612 -51.89 82.25 -20.92
C LEU A 612 -50.43 82.23 -20.42
N VAL A 613 -49.63 81.26 -20.90
CA VAL A 613 -48.58 81.44 -21.94
C VAL A 613 -47.96 80.07 -22.25
N ALA A 614 -47.79 79.79 -23.53
CA ALA A 614 -47.11 78.63 -24.08
C ALA A 614 -45.60 78.63 -23.79
N SER A 615 -45.00 77.48 -23.46
CA SER A 615 -43.71 77.04 -23.99
C SER A 615 -43.36 75.63 -23.49
N THR A 616 -43.00 74.77 -24.43
CA THR A 616 -42.20 73.56 -24.27
C THR A 616 -40.93 73.82 -23.45
N ALA A 617 -40.59 72.93 -22.50
CA ALA A 617 -39.25 72.35 -22.37
C ALA A 617 -39.13 71.47 -21.10
N VAL A 618 -38.57 70.30 -21.35
CA VAL A 618 -37.99 69.34 -20.41
C VAL A 618 -37.02 70.03 -19.45
N LEU A 619 -37.16 69.80 -18.14
CA LEU A 619 -36.08 70.07 -17.19
C LEU A 619 -35.89 68.89 -16.23
N VAL A 620 -34.86 68.11 -16.53
CA VAL A 620 -34.21 67.15 -15.64
C VAL A 620 -33.34 67.95 -14.67
N LEU A 621 -33.51 67.78 -13.35
CA LEU A 621 -32.46 68.12 -12.40
C LEU A 621 -32.46 67.18 -11.19
N ARG A 622 -31.36 66.41 -11.11
CA ARG A 622 -30.92 65.60 -9.97
C ARG A 622 -30.79 66.48 -8.71
N ARG A 623 -31.21 65.96 -7.56
CA ARG A 623 -30.77 66.43 -6.24
C ARG A 623 -29.98 65.34 -5.52
N ARG A 624 -28.69 65.61 -5.30
CA ARG A 624 -27.88 65.09 -4.18
C ARG A 624 -27.84 66.22 -3.14
N MET A 625 -28.19 65.94 -1.89
CA MET A 625 -27.84 66.83 -0.78
C MET A 625 -27.59 65.99 0.48
N VAL A 626 -26.32 66.00 0.89
CA VAL A 626 -25.83 65.62 2.21
C VAL A 626 -26.12 66.79 3.15
N MET A 627 -26.63 66.50 4.35
CA MET A 627 -26.80 67.48 5.43
C MET A 627 -25.55 67.56 6.31
N ARG A 628 -25.41 68.75 6.90
CA ARG A 628 -24.31 69.28 7.72
C ARG A 628 -23.89 68.41 8.89
#